data_AF-A0A268K7C2-F1
#
_entry.id   AF-A0A268K7C2-F1
#
_cell.length_a   1.000
_cell.length_b   1.000
_cell.length_c   1.000
_cell.angle_alpha   90.00
_cell.angle_beta   90.00
_cell.angle_gamma   90.00
#
_symmetry.space_group_name_H-M   'P 1'
#
loop_
_entity.id
_entity.type
_entity.pdbx_description
1 polymer ?
#
loop_
_entity_poly.entity_id
_entity_poly.type
_entity_poly.pdbx_seq_one_letter_code
_entity_poly.pdbx_strand_id
1 'polypeptide(L)'
;MNIVPTVSQLEGGILADGFLGEYGIWLDYNKDFSKAGMTIEAVGEDGKTYKGDFNYSARYFLKKLPATDQHYDITVKIPGHFDRHVTVSDLHDMYNGESAGRMTYIF
;
A
#
# COMPACT_ATOMS: atom_id res chain seq x y z
N MET A 1 14.73 -24.35 11.23
CA MET A 1 14.54 -22.98 11.74
C MET A 1 13.27 -22.46 11.11
N ASN A 2 12.24 -22.18 11.90
CA ASN A 2 11.02 -21.52 11.40
C ASN A 2 11.23 -20.02 11.58
N ILE A 3 11.15 -19.26 10.50
CA ILE A 3 11.23 -17.80 10.54
C ILE A 3 9.80 -17.29 10.43
N VAL A 4 9.26 -16.77 11.53
CA VAL A 4 7.93 -16.15 11.56
C VAL A 4 8.09 -14.65 11.27
N PRO A 5 7.48 -14.11 10.20
CA PRO A 5 7.53 -12.69 9.93
C PRO A 5 6.87 -11.91 11.08
N THR A 6 7.56 -10.93 11.65
CA THR A 6 7.02 -10.10 12.75
C THR A 6 6.37 -8.80 12.26
N VAL A 7 6.44 -8.56 10.95
CA VAL A 7 5.88 -7.38 10.30
C VAL A 7 5.21 -7.75 8.98
N SER A 8 4.20 -6.97 8.65
CA SER A 8 3.40 -7.07 7.45
C SER A 8 3.81 -6.02 6.43
N GLN A 9 3.40 -6.28 5.19
CA GLN A 9 3.56 -5.38 4.07
C GLN A 9 2.24 -5.25 3.33
N LEU A 10 1.92 -4.03 2.97
CA LEU A 10 0.79 -3.73 2.12
C LEU A 10 1.27 -3.18 0.78
N GLU A 11 0.73 -3.72 -0.29
CA GLU A 11 1.00 -3.29 -1.66
C GLU A 11 -0.28 -3.00 -2.44
N GLY A 12 -0.14 -2.23 -3.52
CA GLY A 12 -1.22 -2.03 -4.49
C GLY A 12 -0.71 -1.28 -5.71
N GLY A 13 -1.61 -1.08 -6.67
CA GLY A 13 -1.30 -0.41 -7.93
C GLY A 13 -2.34 0.66 -8.25
N ILE A 14 -1.88 1.80 -8.75
CA ILE A 14 -2.75 2.88 -9.21
C ILE A 14 -2.91 2.78 -10.72
N LEU A 15 -4.15 2.69 -11.19
CA LEU A 15 -4.55 2.87 -12.59
C LEU A 15 -5.43 4.12 -12.71
N ALA A 16 -4.84 5.29 -12.40
CA ALA A 16 -5.54 6.55 -12.58
C ALA A 16 -5.62 6.90 -14.08
N ASP A 17 -6.75 7.44 -14.53
CA ASP A 17 -6.97 7.79 -15.94
C ASP A 17 -5.86 8.72 -16.47
N GLY A 18 -5.37 9.65 -15.65
CA GLY A 18 -4.28 10.56 -16.00
C GLY A 18 -2.91 9.88 -16.21
N PHE A 19 -2.78 8.59 -15.85
CA PHE A 19 -1.55 7.81 -16.00
C PHE A 19 -1.58 6.85 -17.19
N LEU A 20 -2.74 6.67 -17.83
CA LEU A 20 -2.88 5.78 -18.98
C LEU A 20 -2.13 6.32 -20.19
N GLY A 21 -1.54 5.40 -20.97
CA GLY A 21 -0.91 5.75 -22.25
C GLY A 21 -1.93 6.10 -23.33
N GLU A 22 -1.48 6.79 -24.38
CA GLU A 22 -2.30 7.31 -25.49
C GLU A 22 -3.27 6.28 -26.12
N TYR A 23 -2.91 5.00 -26.11
CA TYR A 23 -3.65 3.92 -26.76
C TYR A 23 -4.05 2.78 -25.82
N GLY A 24 -3.94 2.96 -24.51
CA GLY A 24 -3.92 1.84 -23.57
C GLY A 24 -4.97 1.89 -22.47
N ILE A 25 -5.29 0.69 -21.96
CA ILE A 25 -5.88 0.48 -20.62
C ILE A 25 -4.79 0.32 -19.54
N TRP A 26 -3.53 0.53 -19.93
CA TRP A 26 -2.34 0.37 -19.09
C TRP A 26 -1.63 1.71 -18.91
N LEU A 27 -0.84 1.77 -17.85
CA LEU A 27 0.03 2.92 -17.55
C LEU A 27 0.99 3.20 -18.70
N ASP A 28 1.26 4.48 -18.93
CA ASP A 28 2.31 4.94 -19.85
C ASP A 28 3.69 4.48 -19.33
N TYR A 29 4.22 3.43 -19.95
CA TYR A 29 5.48 2.79 -19.56
C TYR A 29 6.72 3.66 -19.81
N ASN A 30 6.58 4.80 -20.50
CA ASN A 30 7.65 5.76 -20.70
C ASN A 30 7.74 6.81 -19.58
N LYS A 31 6.80 6.81 -18.64
CA LYS A 31 6.76 7.72 -17.50
C LYS A 31 7.27 7.04 -16.23
N ASP A 32 7.96 7.83 -15.42
CA ASP A 32 8.36 7.44 -14.07
C ASP A 32 7.37 8.02 -13.06
N PHE A 33 6.38 7.22 -12.67
CA PHE A 33 5.33 7.66 -11.76
C PHE A 33 5.81 7.84 -10.32
N SER A 34 7.00 7.36 -9.95
CA SER A 34 7.57 7.66 -8.62
C SER A 34 7.80 9.16 -8.41
N LYS A 35 7.87 9.93 -9.50
CA LYS A 35 8.06 11.39 -9.51
C LYS A 35 6.76 12.18 -9.61
N ALA A 36 5.60 11.51 -9.61
CA ALA A 36 4.29 12.16 -9.81
C ALA A 36 3.75 12.91 -8.58
N GLY A 37 4.53 13.05 -7.50
CA GLY A 37 4.11 13.73 -6.28
C GLY A 37 3.01 13.01 -5.49
N MET A 38 2.86 11.70 -5.72
CA MET A 38 1.89 10.88 -4.99
C MET A 38 2.35 10.62 -3.56
N THR A 39 1.39 10.53 -2.64
CA THR A 39 1.66 10.15 -1.25
C THR A 39 0.72 9.04 -0.81
N ILE A 40 1.23 8.15 0.04
CA ILE A 40 0.44 7.15 0.72
C ILE A 40 0.84 7.08 2.18
N GLU A 41 -0.15 6.99 3.06
CA GLU A 41 0.04 6.74 4.48
C GLU A 41 -1.03 5.80 5.01
N ALA A 42 -0.66 5.04 6.04
CA ALA A 42 -1.56 4.25 6.86
C ALA A 42 -1.49 4.74 8.30
N VAL A 43 -2.64 4.95 8.94
CA VAL A 43 -2.75 5.31 10.34
C VAL A 43 -3.35 4.13 11.10
N GLY A 44 -2.59 3.58 12.04
CA GLY A 44 -3.08 2.52 12.93
C GLY A 44 -4.02 3.06 14.00
N GLU A 45 -4.76 2.18 14.67
CA GLU A 45 -5.61 2.53 15.82
C GLU A 45 -4.84 3.18 16.98
N ASP A 46 -3.53 2.88 17.08
CA ASP A 46 -2.60 3.50 18.02
C ASP A 46 -2.23 4.95 17.66
N GLY A 47 -2.77 5.48 16.55
CA GLY A 47 -2.47 6.80 16.01
C GLY A 47 -1.13 6.90 15.29
N LYS A 48 -0.39 5.80 15.15
CA LYS A 48 0.91 5.79 14.48
C LYS A 48 0.75 5.81 12.97
N THR A 49 1.46 6.74 12.35
CA THR A 49 1.48 6.89 10.89
C THR A 49 2.64 6.12 10.27
N TYR A 50 2.34 5.36 9.23
CA TYR A 50 3.29 4.64 8.39
C TYR A 50 3.22 5.24 7.00
N LYS A 51 4.34 5.79 6.52
CA LYS A 51 4.43 6.33 5.15
C LYS A 51 4.91 5.25 4.20
N GLY A 52 4.38 5.26 2.98
CA GLY A 52 4.80 4.36 1.93
C GLY A 52 5.45 5.10 0.76
N ASP A 53 5.98 4.30 -0.16
CA ASP A 53 6.67 4.76 -1.35
C ASP A 53 5.95 4.30 -2.61
N PHE A 54 6.19 4.98 -3.73
CA PHE A 54 5.76 4.55 -5.07
C PHE A 54 6.97 4.15 -5.92
N ASN A 55 6.81 3.12 -6.76
CA ASN A 55 7.78 2.81 -7.80
C ASN A 55 7.43 3.47 -9.14
N TYR A 56 8.28 3.27 -10.14
CA TYR A 56 8.12 3.84 -11.47
C TYR A 56 6.81 3.43 -12.18
N SER A 57 6.21 2.30 -11.80
CA SER A 57 4.95 1.78 -12.35
C SER A 57 3.72 2.10 -11.49
N ALA A 58 3.78 3.18 -10.70
CA ALA A 58 2.70 3.60 -9.81
C ALA A 58 2.21 2.51 -8.84
N ARG A 59 3.08 1.55 -8.47
CA ARG A 59 2.81 0.63 -7.36
C ARG A 59 3.26 1.25 -6.06
N TYR A 60 2.43 1.11 -5.03
CA TYR A 60 2.75 1.59 -3.70
C TYR A 60 3.13 0.47 -2.74
N PHE A 61 3.90 0.81 -1.71
CA PHE A 61 4.38 -0.11 -0.69
C PHE A 61 4.33 0.56 0.69
N LEU A 62 3.56 -0.01 1.61
CA LEU A 62 3.59 0.30 3.04
C LEU A 62 4.24 -0.87 3.77
N LYS A 63 5.41 -0.64 4.35
CA LYS A 63 6.26 -1.68 4.94
C LYS A 63 6.32 -1.55 6.45
N LYS A 64 6.72 -2.64 7.12
CA LYS A 64 6.94 -2.68 8.57
C LYS A 64 5.68 -2.36 9.38
N LEU A 65 4.52 -2.74 8.84
CA LEU A 65 3.26 -2.66 9.57
C LEU A 65 3.27 -3.74 10.66
N PRO A 66 2.94 -3.44 11.91
CA PRO A 66 2.78 -4.47 12.94
C PRO A 66 1.85 -5.60 12.50
N ALA A 67 2.32 -6.84 12.68
CA ALA A 67 1.50 -8.04 12.49
C ALA A 67 0.53 -8.19 13.69
N THR A 68 -0.60 -7.51 13.62
CA THR A 68 -1.60 -7.42 14.70
C THR A 68 -3.01 -7.34 14.10
N ASP A 69 -4.04 -7.60 14.90
CA ASP A 69 -5.45 -7.44 14.53
C ASP A 69 -5.91 -5.97 14.29
N GLN A 70 -5.04 -4.99 14.52
CA GLN A 70 -5.42 -3.58 14.40
C GLN A 70 -5.86 -3.21 12.98
N HIS A 71 -6.81 -2.30 12.90
CA HIS A 71 -7.20 -1.64 11.66
C HIS A 71 -6.22 -0.55 11.27
N TYR A 72 -6.08 -0.33 9.95
CA TYR A 72 -5.34 0.79 9.39
C TYR A 72 -6.22 1.58 8.44
N ASP A 73 -6.32 2.88 8.67
CA ASP A 73 -6.90 3.83 7.73
C ASP A 73 -5.82 4.31 6.76
N ILE A 74 -5.97 3.93 5.49
CA ILE A 74 -5.05 4.26 4.42
C ILE A 74 -5.59 5.47 3.67
N THR A 75 -4.72 6.45 3.44
CA THR A 75 -4.99 7.58 2.55
C THR A 75 -3.99 7.58 1.41
N VAL A 76 -4.50 7.56 0.18
CA VAL A 76 -3.71 7.75 -1.05
C VAL A 76 -4.07 9.08 -1.67
N LYS A 77 -3.05 9.89 -1.98
CA LYS A 77 -3.21 11.18 -2.66
C LYS A 77 -2.44 11.19 -3.95
N ILE A 78 -3.10 11.63 -5.01
CA ILE A 78 -2.53 11.79 -6.34
C ILE A 78 -2.86 13.22 -6.78
N PRO A 79 -1.86 14.04 -7.13
CA PRO A 79 -2.11 15.38 -7.62
C PRO A 79 -3.14 15.39 -8.77
N GLY A 80 -4.15 16.25 -8.66
CA GLY A 80 -5.23 16.36 -9.63
C GLY A 80 -6.34 15.31 -9.52
N HIS A 81 -6.34 14.47 -8.49
CA HIS A 81 -7.39 13.47 -8.24
C HIS A 81 -7.98 13.61 -6.83
N PHE A 82 -9.15 13.02 -6.60
CA PHE A 82 -9.72 12.93 -5.26
C PHE A 82 -8.86 12.03 -4.36
N ASP A 83 -8.75 12.41 -3.09
CA ASP A 83 -8.13 11.57 -2.07
C ASP A 83 -8.91 10.25 -1.94
N ARG A 84 -8.17 9.14 -1.89
CA ARG A 84 -8.75 7.81 -1.69
C ARG A 84 -8.51 7.36 -0.26
N HIS A 85 -9.57 6.94 0.41
CA HIS A 85 -9.53 6.42 1.77
C HIS A 85 -10.01 4.96 1.79
N VAL A 86 -9.25 4.08 2.44
CA VAL A 86 -9.57 2.66 2.59
C VAL A 86 -9.16 2.19 3.98
N THR A 87 -10.04 1.48 4.67
CA THR A 87 -9.71 0.81 5.94
C THR A 87 -9.36 -0.66 5.66
N VAL A 88 -8.27 -1.16 6.25
CA VAL A 88 -7.91 -2.58 6.19
C VAL A 88 -7.63 -3.19 7.55
N SER A 89 -7.98 -4.47 7.69
CA SER A 89 -7.88 -5.24 8.94
C SER A 89 -7.12 -6.55 8.78
N ASP A 90 -6.98 -7.06 7.55
CA ASP A 90 -6.43 -8.39 7.26
C ASP A 90 -4.97 -8.29 6.79
N LEU A 91 -4.09 -7.90 7.72
CA LEU A 91 -2.66 -7.74 7.46
C LEU A 91 -1.78 -8.79 8.13
N HIS A 92 -2.33 -9.78 8.83
CA HIS A 92 -1.55 -10.83 9.48
C HIS A 92 -2.27 -12.18 9.39
N ASP A 93 -1.51 -13.25 9.55
CA ASP A 93 -1.99 -14.63 9.67
C ASP A 93 -1.66 -15.16 11.07
N MET A 94 -2.22 -16.31 11.42
CA MET A 94 -1.85 -17.06 12.62
C MET A 94 -1.01 -18.28 12.27
N TYR A 95 0.20 -18.35 12.81
CA TYR A 95 1.11 -19.49 12.64
C TYR A 95 1.45 -20.09 14.01
N ASN A 96 1.00 -21.32 14.27
CA ASN A 96 1.17 -22.00 15.56
C ASN A 96 0.70 -21.18 16.79
N GLY A 97 -0.34 -20.36 16.62
CA GLY A 97 -0.86 -19.50 17.70
C GLY A 97 -0.10 -18.19 17.88
N GLU A 98 0.92 -17.92 17.08
CA GLU A 98 1.63 -16.64 17.01
C GLU A 98 1.15 -15.83 15.80
N SER A 99 1.06 -14.51 15.95
CA SER A 99 0.79 -13.61 14.84
C SER A 99 1.98 -13.59 13.87
N ALA A 100 1.68 -13.80 12.58
CA ALA A 100 2.64 -13.81 11.50
C ALA A 100 2.30 -12.71 10.48
N GLY A 101 3.27 -11.85 10.17
CA GLY A 101 3.09 -10.81 9.18
C GLY A 101 2.82 -11.35 7.79
N ARG A 102 1.92 -10.69 7.06
CA ARG A 102 1.49 -11.08 5.72
C ARG A 102 1.78 -9.97 4.71
N MET A 103 1.98 -10.35 3.46
CA MET A 103 1.91 -9.42 2.33
C MET A 103 0.48 -9.39 1.81
N THR A 104 -0.17 -8.23 1.89
CA THR A 104 -1.54 -8.02 1.43
C THR A 104 -1.54 -7.08 0.22
N TYR A 105 -2.34 -7.42 -0.79
CA TYR A 105 -2.53 -6.59 -1.98
C TYR A 105 -3.92 -5.96 -1.96
N ILE A 106 -4.01 -4.64 -2.14
CA ILE A 106 -5.28 -3.92 -2.29
C ILE A 106 -5.31 -3.27 -3.68
N PHE A 107 -6.45 -3.41 -4.36
CA PHE A 107 -6.75 -2.73 -5.62
C PHE A 107 -7.28 -1.33 -5.34
#